data_AF-A0A7D4YGP5-F1
#
_entry.id   AF-A0A7D4YGP5-F1
#
_cell.length_a   1.000
_cell.length_b   1.000
_cell.length_c   1.000
_cell.angle_alpha   90.00
_cell.angle_beta   90.00
_cell.angle_gamma   90.00
#
_symmetry.space_group_name_H-M   'P 1'
#
loop_
_entity.id
_entity.type
_entity.pdbx_description
1 polymer ?
#
loop_
_entity_poly.entity_id
_entity_poly.type
_entity_poly.pdbx_seq_one_letter_code
_entity_poly.pdbx_strand_id
1 'polypeptide(L)'
;MSDFGLDLTRAEEELDDDGTAGEVVLGVLDGGTDDEEWIDAVRSGNVLVLDVAGDLNALAAGFAREIRADGGSLTHYRGFLIVTPPGVDIDTDRL
;
A
#
# COMPACT_ATOMS: atom_id res chain seq x y z
N MET A 1 10.03 -41.38 23.33
CA MET A 1 10.22 -39.99 22.87
C MET A 1 9.20 -39.75 21.77
N SER A 2 8.52 -38.61 21.84
CA SER A 2 7.21 -38.34 21.22
C SER A 2 7.21 -38.43 19.70
N ASP A 3 6.14 -39.02 19.17
CA ASP A 3 5.71 -38.98 17.78
C ASP A 3 5.32 -37.52 17.45
N PHE A 4 6.19 -36.83 16.71
CA PHE A 4 5.95 -35.46 16.22
C PHE A 4 5.87 -35.54 14.70
N GLY A 5 4.79 -36.15 14.21
CA GLY A 5 4.42 -36.11 12.80
C GLY A 5 3.93 -34.71 12.47
N LEU A 6 4.84 -33.81 12.10
CA LEU A 6 4.51 -32.53 11.48
C LEU A 6 3.86 -32.82 10.13
N ASP A 7 2.55 -32.68 10.07
CA ASP A 7 1.76 -32.80 8.84
C ASP A 7 1.94 -31.52 8.02
N LEU A 8 2.95 -31.52 7.15
CA LEU A 8 3.35 -30.37 6.34
C LEU A 8 2.23 -29.91 5.40
N THR A 9 1.34 -30.81 4.98
CA THR A 9 0.20 -30.48 4.13
C THR A 9 -0.82 -29.58 4.85
N ARG A 10 -1.00 -29.78 6.16
CA ARG A 10 -1.86 -28.90 6.98
C ARG A 10 -1.21 -27.55 7.27
N ALA A 11 0.13 -27.50 7.37
CA ALA A 11 0.86 -26.25 7.56
C ALA A 11 0.87 -25.38 6.29
N GLU A 12 0.81 -25.97 5.10
CA GLU A 12 0.68 -25.25 3.82
C GLU A 12 -0.72 -24.63 3.64
N GLU A 13 -1.78 -25.28 4.12
CA GLU A 13 -3.16 -24.73 4.09
C GLU A 13 -3.37 -23.55 5.05
N GLU A 14 -2.55 -23.40 6.10
CA GLU A 14 -2.59 -22.25 7.02
C GLU A 14 -1.77 -21.04 6.52
N LEU A 15 -0.98 -21.20 5.44
CA LEU A 15 -0.24 -20.11 4.79
C LEU A 15 -1.06 -19.38 3.71
N ASP A 16 -2.24 -19.88 3.37
CA ASP A 16 -3.08 -19.37 2.28
C ASP A 16 -4.06 -18.26 2.75
N ASP A 17 -3.99 -17.82 4.03
CA ASP A 17 -4.92 -16.84 4.63
C ASP A 17 -4.27 -15.84 5.62
N ASP A 18 -3.09 -15.30 5.31
CA ASP A 18 -2.59 -14.07 5.94
C ASP A 18 -2.71 -12.91 4.92
N GLY A 19 -3.90 -12.33 4.83
CA GLY A 19 -4.32 -11.36 3.79
C GLY A 19 -3.57 -10.02 3.70
N THR A 20 -2.25 -9.97 3.66
CA THR A 20 -1.48 -8.75 3.34
C THR A 20 -0.09 -9.08 2.80
N ALA A 21 0.09 -9.01 1.49
CA ALA A 21 1.40 -8.70 0.92
C ALA A 21 1.26 -8.07 -0.47
N GLY A 22 0.62 -6.91 -0.54
CA GLY A 22 1.05 -5.98 -1.59
C GLY A 22 2.45 -5.46 -1.28
N GLU A 23 3.19 -5.13 -2.31
CA GLU A 23 4.57 -4.66 -2.19
C GLU A 23 4.62 -3.20 -1.75
N VAL A 24 5.78 -2.78 -1.22
CA VAL A 24 6.06 -1.35 -1.02
C VAL A 24 6.70 -0.81 -2.30
N VAL A 25 5.95 0.01 -3.03
CA VAL A 25 6.39 0.62 -4.29
C VAL A 25 6.98 2.00 -4.02
N LEU A 26 8.22 2.21 -4.44
CA LEU A 26 8.88 3.50 -4.40
C LEU A 26 8.72 4.19 -5.76
N GLY A 27 8.32 5.46 -5.75
CA GLY A 27 8.13 6.23 -6.97
C GLY A 27 8.46 7.70 -6.78
N VAL A 28 8.44 8.44 -7.89
CA VAL A 28 8.48 9.90 -7.88
C VAL A 28 7.14 10.39 -8.38
N LEU A 29 6.49 11.25 -7.62
CA LEU A 29 5.27 11.92 -8.02
C LEU A 29 5.66 13.22 -8.73
N ASP A 30 5.83 13.14 -10.07
CA ASP A 30 6.18 14.26 -10.95
C ASP A 30 5.15 14.50 -12.08
N GLY A 31 4.09 13.67 -12.14
CA GLY A 31 3.03 13.73 -13.15
C GLY A 31 3.34 12.99 -14.45
N GLY A 32 4.47 12.27 -14.52
CA GLY A 32 4.81 11.41 -15.65
C GLY A 32 4.12 10.04 -15.64
N THR A 33 3.81 9.52 -14.44
CA THR A 33 3.01 8.29 -14.25
C THR A 33 1.53 8.63 -14.23
N ASP A 34 0.72 7.84 -14.95
CA ASP A 34 -0.72 8.04 -15.04
C ASP A 34 -1.42 7.77 -13.70
N ASP A 35 -2.50 8.49 -13.42
CA ASP A 35 -3.21 8.38 -12.14
C ASP A 35 -3.81 6.98 -11.95
N GLU A 36 -4.24 6.35 -13.04
CA GLU A 36 -4.81 4.99 -13.06
C GLU A 36 -3.80 3.94 -12.60
N GLU A 37 -2.51 4.12 -12.91
CA GLU A 37 -1.45 3.20 -12.48
C GLU A 37 -1.27 3.21 -10.96
N TRP A 38 -1.35 4.39 -10.34
CA TRP A 38 -1.32 4.51 -8.88
C TRP A 38 -2.55 3.90 -8.21
N ILE A 39 -3.72 4.10 -8.81
CA ILE A 39 -4.97 3.52 -8.31
C ILE A 39 -4.91 1.99 -8.36
N ASP A 40 -4.50 1.42 -9.50
CA ASP A 40 -4.43 -0.02 -9.69
C ASP A 40 -3.40 -0.68 -8.78
N ALA A 41 -2.26 -0.02 -8.56
CA ALA A 41 -1.27 -0.49 -7.60
C ALA A 41 -1.86 -0.60 -6.20
N VAL A 42 -2.61 0.42 -5.74
CA VAL A 42 -3.24 0.41 -4.41
C VAL A 42 -4.39 -0.60 -4.34
N ARG A 43 -5.19 -0.75 -5.39
CA ARG A 43 -6.23 -1.79 -5.48
C ARG A 43 -5.65 -3.21 -5.43
N SER A 44 -4.43 -3.38 -5.90
CA SER A 44 -3.68 -4.64 -5.81
C SER A 44 -3.10 -4.88 -4.41
N GLY A 45 -3.32 -3.97 -3.46
CA GLY A 45 -2.85 -4.07 -2.08
C GLY A 45 -1.49 -3.42 -1.83
N ASN A 46 -0.89 -2.75 -2.82
CA ASN A 46 0.44 -2.15 -2.67
C ASN A 46 0.40 -0.88 -1.83
N VAL A 47 1.46 -0.66 -1.04
CA VAL A 47 1.71 0.61 -0.35
C VAL A 47 2.64 1.44 -1.23
N LEU A 48 2.27 2.69 -1.52
CA LEU A 48 3.10 3.59 -2.30
C LEU A 48 3.85 4.56 -1.39
N VAL A 49 5.14 4.76 -1.66
CA VAL A 49 5.96 5.81 -1.06
C VAL A 49 6.53 6.65 -2.20
N LEU A 50 5.94 7.82 -2.41
CA LEU A 50 6.20 8.66 -3.57
C LEU A 50 6.96 9.93 -3.16
N ASP A 51 8.15 10.15 -3.70
CA ASP A 51 8.87 11.41 -3.56
C ASP A 51 8.16 12.51 -4.36
N VAL A 52 7.71 13.58 -3.72
CA VAL A 52 6.88 14.60 -4.35
C VAL A 52 7.76 15.65 -5.04
N ALA A 53 7.74 15.64 -6.37
CA ALA A 53 8.49 16.56 -7.21
C ALA A 53 7.57 17.66 -7.80
N GLY A 54 6.93 18.44 -6.94
CA GLY A 54 6.08 19.56 -7.37
C GLY A 54 4.95 19.91 -6.40
N ASP A 55 3.82 20.37 -6.94
CA ASP A 55 2.63 20.67 -6.15
C ASP A 55 1.84 19.38 -5.89
N LEU A 56 1.86 18.91 -4.64
CA LEU A 56 1.18 17.68 -4.22
C LEU A 56 -0.31 17.70 -4.55
N ASN A 57 -1.00 18.84 -4.37
CA ASN A 57 -2.44 18.88 -4.56
C ASN A 57 -2.81 18.71 -6.03
N ALA A 58 -2.04 19.32 -6.93
CA ALA A 58 -2.21 19.16 -8.36
C ALA A 58 -1.88 17.73 -8.79
N LEU A 59 -0.74 17.19 -8.32
CA LEU A 59 -0.25 15.88 -8.74
C LEU A 59 -1.07 14.71 -8.18
N ALA A 60 -1.65 14.86 -6.98
CA ALA A 60 -2.48 13.81 -6.39
C ALA A 60 -3.98 13.98 -6.70
N ALA A 61 -4.39 15.05 -7.39
CA ALA A 61 -5.80 15.36 -7.61
C ALA A 61 -6.56 14.22 -8.32
N GLY A 62 -5.91 13.54 -9.26
CA GLY A 62 -6.56 12.53 -10.08
C GLY A 62 -6.80 11.21 -9.36
N PHE A 63 -5.88 10.75 -8.52
CA PHE A 63 -6.06 9.48 -7.79
C PHE A 63 -6.56 9.62 -6.35
N ALA A 64 -6.27 10.73 -5.66
CA ALA A 64 -6.48 10.80 -4.20
C ALA A 64 -7.95 10.68 -3.80
N ARG A 65 -8.88 11.16 -4.63
CA ARG A 65 -10.32 11.01 -4.35
C ARG A 65 -10.76 9.56 -4.49
N GLU A 66 -10.27 8.86 -5.50
CA GLU A 66 -10.63 7.47 -5.79
C GLU A 66 -10.11 6.52 -4.71
N ILE A 67 -8.84 6.66 -4.35
CA ILE A 67 -8.23 5.85 -3.28
C ILE A 67 -8.99 6.00 -1.95
N ARG A 68 -9.37 7.23 -1.59
CA ARG A 68 -10.19 7.45 -0.39
C ARG A 68 -11.59 6.85 -0.50
N ALA A 69 -12.20 6.85 -1.69
CA ALA A 69 -13.50 6.24 -1.91
C ALA A 69 -13.43 4.71 -1.79
N ASP A 70 -12.30 4.12 -2.18
CA ASP A 70 -12.04 2.68 -2.08
C ASP A 70 -11.61 2.24 -0.68
N GLY A 71 -11.44 3.18 0.27
CA GLY A 71 -11.09 2.91 1.66
C GLY A 71 -9.59 2.93 1.98
N GLY A 72 -8.75 3.34 1.02
CA GLY A 72 -7.33 3.58 1.23
C GLY A 72 -7.05 4.93 1.92
N SER A 73 -5.79 5.13 2.33
CA SER A 73 -5.36 6.33 3.03
C SER A 73 -4.20 7.03 2.31
N LEU A 74 -4.05 8.34 2.52
CA LEU A 74 -2.96 9.16 1.99
C LEU A 74 -2.41 10.07 3.08
N THR A 75 -1.10 10.03 3.31
CA THR A 75 -0.41 10.89 4.28
C THR A 75 0.84 11.50 3.65
N HIS A 76 0.95 12.82 3.67
CA HIS A 76 2.18 13.51 3.28
C HIS A 76 3.12 13.64 4.49
N TYR A 77 4.35 13.18 4.32
CA TYR A 77 5.39 13.20 5.34
C TYR A 77 6.75 13.59 4.73
N ARG A 78 7.31 14.73 5.18
CA ARG A 78 8.68 15.18 4.83
C ARG A 78 9.03 15.16 3.33
N GLY A 79 8.07 15.53 2.47
CA GLY A 79 8.27 15.54 1.02
C GLY A 79 7.86 14.24 0.33
N PHE A 80 7.48 13.21 1.08
CA PHE A 80 6.93 11.97 0.54
C PHE A 80 5.42 11.92 0.70
N LEU A 81 4.72 11.39 -0.29
CA LEU A 81 3.33 10.96 -0.17
C LEU A 81 3.30 9.45 0.07
N ILE A 82 2.76 9.06 1.22
CA ILE A 82 2.51 7.66 1.58
C ILE A 82 1.05 7.37 1.24
N VAL A 83 0.81 6.30 0.50
CA VAL A 83 -0.53 5.85 0.10
C VAL A 83 -0.70 4.40 0.49
N THR A 84 -1.79 4.08 1.18
CA THR A 84 -2.07 2.71 1.64
C THR A 84 -3.39 2.18 1.11
N PRO A 85 -3.49 0.87 0.86
CA PRO A 85 -4.74 0.21 0.53
C PRO A 85 -5.65 0.11 1.76
N PRO A 86 -6.91 -0.30 1.56
CA PRO A 86 -7.80 -0.63 2.67
C PRO A 86 -7.18 -1.69 3.60
N GLY A 87 -7.35 -1.52 4.91
CA GLY A 87 -6.82 -2.46 5.91
C GLY A 87 -5.36 -2.22 6.32
N VAL A 88 -4.68 -1.23 5.73
CA VAL A 88 -3.33 -0.82 6.13
C VAL A 88 -3.36 0.61 6.68
N ASP A 89 -3.20 0.74 7.99
CA ASP A 89 -3.18 2.03 8.70
C ASP A 89 -1.78 2.66 8.76
N ILE A 90 -1.72 3.98 8.71
CA ILE A 90 -0.49 4.76 8.90
C ILE A 90 -0.48 5.33 10.33
N ASP A 91 0.35 4.78 11.21
CA ASP A 91 0.59 5.32 12.55
C ASP A 91 1.47 6.59 12.44
N THR A 92 0.89 7.74 12.84
CA THR A 92 1.57 9.05 12.86
C THR A 92 1.77 9.60 14.27
N ASP A 93 1.46 8.83 15.32
CA ASP A 93 1.44 9.31 16.72
C ASP A 93 2.82 9.69 17.27
N ARG A 94 3.90 9.24 16.61
CA ARG A 94 5.30 9.47 17.03
C ARG A 94 6.03 10.55 16.22
N LEU A 95 5.33 11.24 15.31
CA LEU A 95 5.87 12.35 14.51
C LEU A 95 5.79 13.69 15.25
#